data_AF-A0A1V2JNL6-F1
#
_entry.id   AF-A0A1V2JNL6-F1
#
_cell.length_a   1.000
_cell.length_b   1.000
_cell.length_c   1.000
_cell.angle_alpha   90.00
_cell.angle_beta   90.00
_cell.angle_gamma   90.00
#
_symmetry.space_group_name_H-M   'P 1'
#
loop_
_entity.id
_entity.type
_entity.pdbx_description
1 polymer ?
#
loop_
_entity_poly.entity_id
_entity_poly.type
_entity_poly.pdbx_seq_one_letter_code
_entity_poly.pdbx_strand_id
1 'polypeptide(L)' 'MLCPRCEQGDIVKAKVIADDSSLFVCQECEASWFLYEDIGVRAFFDYGAYMESVGLKPLWSELIIIPE' A
#
# COMPACT_ATOMS: atom_id res chain seq x y z
N MET A 1 0.02 -7.27 -9.33
CA MET A 1 -1.15 -8.18 -9.27
C MET A 1 -2.41 -7.32 -9.24
N LEU A 2 -3.50 -7.71 -9.91
CA LEU A 2 -4.71 -6.89 -9.95
C LEU A 2 -5.32 -6.75 -8.54
N CYS A 3 -5.70 -5.52 -8.18
CA CYS A 3 -6.28 -5.21 -6.88
C CYS A 3 -7.69 -5.83 -6.75
N PRO A 4 -7.95 -6.65 -5.73
CA PRO A 4 -9.27 -7.27 -5.54
C PRO A 4 -10.32 -6.29 -5.02
N ARG A 5 -9.94 -5.06 -4.61
CA ARG A 5 -10.89 -4.04 -4.14
C ARG A 5 -11.54 -3.29 -5.29
N CYS A 6 -10.72 -2.72 -6.17
CA CYS A 6 -11.20 -1.87 -7.26
C CYS A 6 -11.23 -2.58 -8.62
N GLU A 7 -10.58 -3.74 -8.74
CA GLU A 7 -10.49 -4.52 -9.99
C GLU A 7 -9.89 -3.74 -11.17
N GLN A 8 -9.16 -2.65 -10.90
CA GLN A 8 -8.63 -1.73 -11.90
C GLN A 8 -7.11 -1.56 -11.81
N GLY A 9 -6.59 -1.36 -10.60
CA GLY A 9 -5.17 -1.03 -10.38
C GLY A 9 -4.32 -2.24 -10.02
N ASP A 10 -3.02 -2.16 -10.34
CA ASP A 10 -2.03 -3.10 -9.83
C ASP A 10 -1.65 -2.79 -8.38
N ILE A 11 -1.51 -3.84 -7.59
CA ILE A 11 -0.86 -3.80 -6.29
C ILE A 11 0.64 -3.97 -6.48
N VAL A 12 1.39 -3.04 -5.92
CA VAL A 12 2.86 -3.05 -5.88
C VAL A 12 3.36 -3.25 -4.46
N LYS A 13 4.51 -3.90 -4.32
CA LYS A 13 5.26 -3.91 -3.08
C LYS A 13 6.02 -2.59 -2.95
N ALA A 14 5.81 -1.90 -1.86
CA ALA A 14 6.43 -0.61 -1.57
C ALA A 14 7.02 -0.59 -0.17
N LYS A 15 7.97 0.31 0.04
CA LYS A 15 8.61 0.56 1.33
C LYS A 15 8.45 2.03 1.69
N VAL A 16 7.99 2.32 2.90
CA VAL A 16 7.93 3.69 3.41
C VAL A 16 9.33 4.15 3.75
N ILE A 17 9.74 5.32 3.24
CA ILE A 17 11.08 5.86 3.42
C ILE A 17 11.37 6.18 4.89
N ALA A 18 10.38 6.71 5.61
CA ALA A 18 10.56 7.25 6.95
C ALA A 18 10.81 6.18 8.02
N ASP A 19 10.16 5.02 7.92
CA ASP A 19 10.17 3.98 8.96
C ASP A 19 10.60 2.59 8.46
N ASP A 20 10.98 2.48 7.18
CA ASP A 20 11.44 1.25 6.54
C ASP A 20 10.36 0.15 6.43
N SER A 21 9.09 0.46 6.75
CA SER A 21 7.98 -0.50 6.71
C SER A 21 7.65 -0.90 5.30
N SER A 22 7.48 -2.21 5.08
CA SER A 22 7.02 -2.75 3.81
C SER A 22 5.50 -2.87 3.81
N LEU A 23 4.87 -2.49 2.71
CA LEU A 23 3.45 -2.69 2.47
C LEU A 23 3.19 -2.99 1.00
N PHE A 24 1.98 -3.44 0.74
CA PHE A 24 1.43 -3.64 -0.59
C PHE A 24 0.36 -2.60 -0.81
N VAL A 25 0.47 -1.78 -1.85
CA VAL A 25 -0.46 -0.68 -2.14
C VAL A 25 -0.99 -0.77 -3.56
N CYS A 26 -2.29 -0.57 -3.73
CA CYS A 26 -2.92 -0.41 -5.05
C CYS A 26 -2.62 0.97 -5.62
N GLN A 27 -2.16 1.03 -6.87
CA GLN A 27 -1.84 2.28 -7.57
C GLN A 27 -3.07 3.16 -7.90
N GLU A 28 -4.29 2.60 -7.91
CA GLU A 28 -5.50 3.33 -8.30
C GLU A 28 -6.36 3.76 -7.11
N CYS A 29 -6.61 2.85 -6.17
CA CYS A 29 -7.54 3.08 -5.05
C CYS A 29 -6.87 3.15 -3.68
N GLU A 30 -5.53 3.09 -3.63
CA GLU A 30 -4.70 3.23 -2.43
C GLU A 30 -4.99 2.21 -1.30
N ALA A 31 -5.79 1.18 -1.61
CA ALA A 31 -6.01 0.04 -0.74
C ALA A 31 -4.69 -0.68 -0.48
N SER A 32 -4.44 -0.95 0.80
CA SER A 32 -3.15 -1.41 1.28
C SER A 32 -3.23 -2.56 2.27
N TRP A 33 -2.17 -3.36 2.30
CA TRP A 33 -1.98 -4.53 3.16
C TRP A 33 -0.52 -4.60 3.59
N PHE A 34 -0.24 -5.12 4.79
CA PHE A 34 1.14 -5.33 5.24
C PHE A 34 1.76 -6.63 4.70
N LEU A 35 0.93 -7.66 4.53
CA LEU A 35 1.35 -8.97 4.06
C LEU A 35 0.70 -9.30 2.72
N TYR A 36 1.46 -9.99 1.86
CA TYR A 36 0.96 -10.42 0.56
C TYR A 36 -0.22 -11.39 0.70
N GLU A 37 -0.16 -12.31 1.67
CA GLU A 37 -1.20 -13.31 1.93
C GLU A 37 -2.53 -12.71 2.40
N ASP A 38 -2.53 -11.46 2.87
CA ASP A 38 -3.73 -10.77 3.33
C ASP A 38 -4.53 -10.15 2.18
N ILE A 39 -3.95 -10.01 0.99
CA ILE A 39 -4.57 -9.38 -0.17
C ILE A 39 -5.78 -10.21 -0.63
N GLY A 40 -6.97 -9.64 -0.52
CA GLY A 40 -8.24 -10.31 -0.88
C GLY A 40 -8.74 -11.32 0.16
N VAL A 41 -8.01 -11.51 1.26
CA VAL A 41 -8.40 -12.39 2.39
C VAL A 41 -8.81 -11.57 3.60
N ARG A 42 -7.99 -10.57 3.97
CA ARG A 42 -8.27 -9.64 5.06
C ARG A 42 -8.72 -8.29 4.53
N ALA A 43 -9.36 -7.53 5.42
CA ALA A 43 -9.72 -6.15 5.15
C ALA A 43 -8.46 -5.33 4.80
N PHE A 44 -8.59 -4.48 3.79
CA PHE A 44 -7.57 -3.49 3.46
C PHE A 44 -7.61 -2.33 4.45
N PHE A 45 -6.51 -1.59 4.53
CA PHE A 45 -6.51 -0.23 5.05
C PHE A 45 -6.22 0.76 3.92
N ASP A 46 -6.59 2.02 4.12
CA ASP A 46 -6.27 3.10 3.19
C ASP A 46 -4.84 3.59 3.45
N TYR A 47 -3.99 3.65 2.42
CA TYR A 47 -2.60 4.10 2.55
C TYR A 47 -2.52 5.51 3.14
N GLY A 48 -3.34 6.43 2.64
CA GLY A 48 -3.32 7.81 3.07
C GLY A 48 -3.68 7.96 4.54
N ALA A 49 -4.76 7.30 4.96
CA ALA A 49 -5.17 7.27 6.36
C ALA A 49 -4.11 6.62 7.28
N TYR A 50 -3.44 5.55 6.81
CA TYR A 50 -2.34 4.94 7.56
C TYR A 50 -1.19 5.93 7.76
N MET A 51 -0.70 6.54 6.68
CA MET A 51 0.40 7.52 6.73
C MET A 51 0.09 8.68 7.67
N GLU A 52 -1.12 9.25 7.58
CA GLU A 52 -1.56 10.31 8.49
C GLU A 52 -1.62 9.83 9.95
N SER A 53 -2.08 8.61 10.20
CA SER A 53 -2.16 8.05 11.56
C SER A 53 -0.80 7.89 12.24
N VAL A 54 0.27 7.68 11.45
CA VAL A 54 1.66 7.58 11.93
C VAL A 54 2.42 8.91 11.81
N GLY A 55 1.73 10.01 11.46
CA GLY A 55 2.32 11.35 11.37
C GLY A 55 3.18 11.58 10.13
N LEU A 56 3.01 10.77 9.09
CA LEU A 56 3.71 10.87 7.80
C LEU A 56 2.82 11.50 6.73
N LYS A 57 3.45 11.95 5.64
CA LYS A 57 2.74 12.54 4.51
C LYS A 57 2.18 11.43 3.61
N PRO A 58 0.89 11.45 3.25
CA PRO A 58 0.28 10.45 2.38
C PRO A 58 0.66 10.69 0.90
N LEU A 59 1.95 10.64 0.59
CA LEU A 59 2.49 10.91 -0.75
C LEU A 59 3.19 9.67 -1.28
N TRP A 60 3.05 9.42 -2.57
CA TRP A 60 3.79 8.38 -3.28
C TRP A 60 5.30 8.64 -3.30
N SER A 61 5.74 9.90 -3.15
CA SER A 61 7.16 10.24 -3.01
C SER A 61 7.78 9.73 -1.70
N GLU A 62 6.96 9.33 -0.72
CA GLU A 62 7.40 8.70 0.53
C GLU A 62 7.53 7.17 0.40
N LEU A 63 7.26 6.62 -0.80
CA LEU A 63 7.36 5.20 -1.11
C LEU A 63 8.52 4.91 -2.05
N ILE A 64 9.23 3.81 -1.78
CA ILE A 64 10.14 3.16 -2.72
C ILE A 64 9.45 1.89 -3.21
N ILE A 65 9.12 1.85 -4.50
CA ILE A 65 8.56 0.65 -5.13
C ILE A 65 9.68 -0.39 -5.29
N ILE A 66 9.44 -1.60 -4.77
CA ILE A 66 10.37 -2.71 -4.88
C ILE A 66 9.94 -3.56 -6.09
N PRO A 67 10.71 -3.57 -7.19
CA PRO A 67 10.44 -4.48 -8.30
C PRO A 67 10.61 -5.94 -7.86
N GLU A 68 9.81 -6.84 -8.44
CA GLU A 68 9.95 -8.29 -8.25
C GLU A 68 11.27 -8.85 -8.79
#